data_AF-A0AAJ1IIK3-F1
#
_entry.id   AF-A0AAJ1IIK3-F1
#
_cell.length_a   1.000
_cell.length_b   1.000
_cell.length_c   1.000
_cell.angle_alpha   90.00
_cell.angle_beta   90.00
_cell.angle_gamma   90.00
#
_symmetry.space_group_name_H-M   'P 1'
#
loop_
_entity.id
_entity.type
_entity.pdbx_description
1 polymer ?
#
loop_
_entity_poly.entity_id
_entity_poly.type
_entity_poly.pdbx_seq_one_letter_code
_entity_poly.pdbx_strand_id
1 'polypeptide(L)'
;MKIAKERNVQLIVITHESQLMDLKLLRKDEIWLLNKNNQGETKVYSMDEFNERFDKKIVKAYLEGRYRGIPEFHENSYSDNNCGN
;
A
#
# COMPACT_ATOMS: atom_id res chain seq x y z
N MET A 1 -7.63 -2.15 18.59
CA MET A 1 -6.58 -2.97 19.25
C MET A 1 -6.71 -2.90 20.77
N LYS A 2 -7.72 -3.57 21.36
CA LYS A 2 -7.86 -3.58 22.83
C LYS A 2 -7.07 -4.72 23.47
N ILE A 3 -7.09 -5.89 22.82
CA ILE A 3 -6.38 -7.10 23.25
C ILE A 3 -4.86 -6.93 23.24
N ALA A 4 -4.29 -6.32 22.19
CA ALA A 4 -2.85 -6.05 22.12
C ALA A 4 -2.36 -4.99 23.11
N LYS A 5 -3.27 -4.17 23.65
CA LYS A 5 -2.94 -3.17 24.67
C LYS A 5 -2.98 -3.77 26.08
N GLU A 6 -3.81 -4.78 26.29
CA GLU A 6 -4.01 -5.46 27.57
C GLU A 6 -3.05 -6.65 27.78
N ARG A 7 -2.46 -7.17 26.71
CA ARG A 7 -1.47 -8.26 26.77
C ARG A 7 -0.23 -7.86 25.98
N ASN A 8 0.95 -8.17 26.50
CA ASN A 8 2.22 -7.89 25.82
C ASN A 8 2.42 -8.85 24.64
N VAL A 9 1.69 -8.62 23.54
CA VAL A 9 1.64 -9.50 22.36
C VAL A 9 2.01 -8.72 21.11
N GLN A 10 2.80 -9.35 20.24
CA GLN A 10 3.14 -8.81 18.93
C GLN A 10 2.08 -9.26 17.91
N LEU A 11 1.48 -8.31 17.19
CA LEU A 11 0.49 -8.58 16.15
C LEU A 11 1.05 -8.15 14.80
N ILE A 12 1.16 -9.09 13.86
CA ILE A 12 1.54 -8.83 12.48
C ILE A 12 0.29 -9.03 11.62
N VAL A 13 -0.06 -8.02 10.83
CA VAL A 13 -1.23 -8.05 9.92
C VAL A 13 -0.76 -7.67 8.53
N ILE A 14 -1.22 -8.43 7.53
CA ILE A 14 -1.12 -8.08 6.12
C ILE A 14 -2.52 -7.80 5.60
N THR A 15 -2.69 -6.74 4.83
CA THR A 15 -3.97 -6.37 4.23
C THR A 15 -3.74 -5.75 2.86
N HIS A 16 -4.70 -5.96 1.96
CA HIS A 16 -4.79 -5.23 0.69
C HIS A 16 -5.58 -3.91 0.84
N GLU A 17 -6.17 -3.65 2.01
CA GLU A 17 -6.97 -2.46 2.28
C GLU A 17 -6.08 -1.29 2.71
N SER A 18 -5.99 -0.27 1.84
CA SER A 18 -5.20 0.93 2.08
C SER A 18 -5.73 1.82 3.20
N GLN A 19 -7.03 1.73 3.54
CA GLN A 19 -7.63 2.53 4.62
C GLN A 19 -7.17 2.12 6.03
N LEU A 20 -6.57 0.93 6.19
CA LEU A 20 -6.00 0.48 7.45
C LEU A 20 -4.65 1.15 7.79
N MET A 21 -4.04 1.85 6.85
CA MET A 21 -2.82 2.64 7.05
C MET A 21 -3.12 4.00 7.69
N ASP A 22 -3.74 3.99 8.87
CA ASP A 22 -3.99 5.20 9.67
C ASP A 22 -2.88 5.39 10.72
N LEU A 23 -2.13 6.49 10.59
CA LEU A 23 -1.08 6.90 11.54
C LEU A 23 -1.61 7.23 12.93
N LYS A 24 -2.94 7.39 13.12
CA LYS A 24 -3.54 7.53 14.45
C LYS A 24 -3.50 6.22 15.25
N LEU A 25 -3.39 5.08 14.56
CA LEU A 25 -3.41 3.75 15.16
C LEU A 25 -2.02 3.10 15.18
N LEU A 26 -1.18 3.35 14.18
CA LEU A 26 0.13 2.73 13.99
C LEU A 26 1.22 3.78 13.77
N ARG A 27 2.42 3.56 14.29
CA ARG A 27 3.57 4.46 14.06
C ARG A 27 4.22 4.17 12.71
N LYS A 28 4.96 5.13 12.15
CA LYS A 28 5.59 5.02 10.82
C LYS A 28 6.60 3.86 10.71
N ASP A 29 7.31 3.58 11.79
CA ASP A 29 8.29 2.49 11.92
C ASP A 29 7.63 1.10 11.99
N GLU A 30 6.31 1.05 12.17
CA GLU A 30 5.51 -0.18 12.25
C GLU A 30 4.76 -0.48 10.94
N ILE A 31 4.93 0.36 9.91
CA ILE A 31 4.26 0.21 8.62
C ILE A 31 5.30 -0.19 7.57
N TRP A 32 5.08 -1.36 6.98
CA TRP A 32 5.86 -1.85 5.85
C TRP A 32 4.97 -1.98 4.62
N LEU A 33 5.45 -1.46 3.49
CA LEU A 33 4.80 -1.57 2.20
C LEU A 33 5.42 -2.70 1.40
N LEU A 34 4.56 -3.50 0.78
CA LEU A 34 4.95 -4.61 -0.09
C LEU A 34 4.60 -4.23 -1.53
N ASN A 35 5.58 -4.29 -2.42
CA ASN A 35 5.37 -4.09 -3.85
C ASN A 35 5.91 -5.28 -4.64
N LYS A 36 5.07 -5.88 -5.47
CA LYS A 36 5.44 -6.99 -6.36
C LYS A 36 5.80 -6.41 -7.73
N ASN A 37 6.99 -6.73 -8.23
CA ASN A 37 7.39 -6.33 -9.57
C ASN A 37 6.84 -7.31 -10.65
N ASN A 38 6.95 -6.91 -11.91
CA ASN A 38 6.49 -7.70 -13.06
C ASN A 38 7.28 -9.00 -13.26
N GLN A 39 8.42 -9.16 -12.58
CA GLN A 39 9.23 -10.38 -12.57
C GLN A 39 8.82 -11.34 -11.44
N GLY A 40 7.84 -10.97 -10.60
CA GLY A 40 7.34 -11.79 -9.51
C GLY A 40 8.07 -11.63 -8.18
N GLU A 41 9.06 -10.74 -8.11
CA GLU A 41 9.81 -10.43 -6.89
C GLU A 41 9.04 -9.43 -6.02
N THR A 42 9.00 -9.69 -4.72
CA THR A 42 8.40 -8.78 -3.74
C THR A 42 9.48 -7.94 -3.09
N LYS A 43 9.36 -6.61 -3.19
CA LYS A 43 10.21 -5.66 -2.48
C LYS A 43 9.44 -5.07 -1.31
N VAL A 44 10.09 -5.03 -0.15
CA VAL A 44 9.55 -4.49 1.10
C VAL A 44 10.23 -3.16 1.38
N TYR A 45 9.44 -2.14 1.68
CA TYR A 45 9.91 -0.80 1.99
C TYR A 45 9.34 -0.34 3.33
N SER A 46 10.19 0.23 4.18
CA SER A 46 9.73 0.85 5.42
C SER A 46 9.11 2.21 5.11
N MET A 47 7.97 2.51 5.71
CA MET A 47 7.37 3.85 5.56
C MET A 47 8.27 4.95 6.17
N ASP A 48 9.13 4.60 7.12
CA ASP A 48 10.08 5.53 7.74
C ASP A 48 11.10 6.13 6.76
N GLU A 49 11.39 5.45 5.65
CA GLU A 49 12.27 5.95 4.59
C GLU A 49 11.68 7.16 3.85
N PHE A 50 10.36 7.37 3.95
CA PHE A 50 9.67 8.48 3.31
C PHE A 50 9.49 9.64 4.30
N ASN A 51 10.20 10.74 4.04
CA ASN A 51 10.21 11.94 4.87
C ASN A 51 8.96 12.84 4.65
N GLU A 52 7.78 12.24 4.62
CA GLU A 52 6.54 12.92 4.27
C GLU A 52 5.81 13.45 5.52
N ARG A 53 5.36 14.71 5.45
CA ARG A 53 4.87 15.44 6.63
C ARG A 53 3.51 14.85 7.08
N PHE A 54 3.45 14.46 8.35
CA PHE A 54 2.39 13.70 9.05
C PHE A 54 0.93 14.11 8.82
N ASP A 55 0.68 15.33 8.35
CA ASP A 55 -0.64 15.95 8.43
C ASP A 55 -1.52 15.76 7.19
N LYS A 56 -0.98 15.27 6.08
CA LYS A 56 -1.75 15.13 4.83
C LYS A 56 -1.59 13.77 4.16
N LYS A 57 -2.36 12.81 4.71
CA LYS A 57 -2.94 11.64 4.04
C LYS A 57 -1.91 10.69 3.39
N ILE A 58 -1.26 9.85 4.20
CA ILE A 58 -0.49 8.68 3.70
C ILE A 58 -1.31 7.88 2.70
N VAL A 59 -2.60 7.65 2.98
CA VAL A 59 -3.51 6.97 2.04
C VAL A 59 -3.58 7.69 0.70
N LYS A 60 -3.59 9.03 0.68
CA LYS A 60 -3.58 9.81 -0.57
C LYS A 60 -2.23 9.68 -1.28
N ALA A 61 -1.12 9.78 -0.56
CA ALA A 61 0.22 9.60 -1.14
C ALA A 61 0.44 8.18 -1.69
N TYR A 62 -0.15 7.17 -1.04
CA TYR A 62 -0.22 5.80 -1.54
C TYR A 62 -1.05 5.70 -2.82
N LEU A 63 -2.26 6.26 -2.86
CA LEU A 63 -3.11 6.29 -4.06
C LEU A 63 -2.51 7.13 -5.20
N GLU A 64 -1.72 8.17 -4.89
CA GLU A 64 -0.95 8.96 -5.86
C GLU A 64 0.27 8.18 -6.41
N GLY A 65 0.57 6.99 -5.91
CA GLY A 65 1.67 6.15 -6.39
C GLY A 65 3.05 6.52 -5.83
N ARG A 66 3.13 7.43 -4.85
CA ARG A 66 4.43 7.90 -4.32
C ARG A 66 5.26 6.81 -3.66
N TYR A 67 4.60 5.84 -3.03
CA TYR A 67 5.28 4.75 -2.32
C TYR A 67 5.53 3.51 -3.17
N ARG A 68 5.14 3.53 -4.46
CA ARG A 68 5.13 2.37 -5.37
C ARG A 68 4.23 1.23 -4.84
N GLY A 69 3.64 0.44 -5.74
CA GLY A 69 2.67 -0.61 -5.36
C GLY A 69 1.20 -0.16 -5.41
N ILE A 70 0.90 0.85 -6.23
CA ILE A 70 -0.46 1.03 -6.74
C ILE A 70 -0.81 -0.12 -7.69
N PRO A 71 -2.06 -0.58 -7.73
CA PRO A 71 -2.48 -1.56 -8.72
C PRO A 71 -2.29 -1.00 -10.13
N GLU A 72 -1.45 -1.66 -10.94
CA GLU A 72 -1.38 -1.39 -12.38
C GLU A 72 -2.59 -2.06 -13.04
N PHE A 73 -3.62 -1.27 -13.35
CA PHE A 73 -4.68 -1.70 -14.25
C PHE A 73 -4.17 -1.54 -15.67
N HIS A 74 -3.78 -2.65 -16.32
CA HIS A 74 -3.56 -2.65 -17.76
C HIS A 74 -4.90 -2.42 -18.47
N GLU A 75 -5.25 -1.15 -18.73
CA GLU A 75 -6.12 -0.83 -19.85
C GLU A 75 -5.36 -1.20 -21.12
N ASN A 76 -5.57 -2.41 -21.63
CA ASN A 76 -5.59 -2.74 -23.05
C ASN A 76 -5.69 -4.26 -23.26
N SER A 77 -6.90 -4.73 -23.59
CA SER A 77 -7.10 -5.77 -24.62
C SER A 77 -8.59 -5.94 -24.97
N TYR A 78 -9.32 -4.83 -25.13
CA TYR A 78 -10.57 -4.82 -25.88
C TYR A 78 -10.50 -3.72 -26.95
N SER A 79 -9.47 -3.77 -27.79
CA SER A 79 -9.63 -3.22 -29.13
C SER A 79 -10.47 -4.23 -29.89
N ASP A 80 -11.80 -4.04 -29.84
CA ASP A 80 -12.69 -4.64 -30.82
C ASP A 80 -12.11 -4.31 -32.19
N ASN A 81 -11.66 -5.34 -32.89
CA ASN A 81 -11.22 -5.22 -34.27
C ASN A 81 -12.38 -4.60 -35.03
N ASN A 82 -12.19 -3.36 -35.49
CA ASN A 82 -12.93 -2.77 -36.58
C ASN A 82 -12.94 -3.79 -37.73
N CYS A 83 -14.04 -4.54 -37.82
CA CYS A 83 -14.37 -5.34 -38.98
C CYS A 83 -14.66 -4.33 -40.09
N GLY A 84 -13.64 -4.05 -40.89
CA GLY A 84 -13.68 -3.06 -41.96
C GLY A 84 -14.77 -3.36 -42.98
N ASN A 85 -15.37 -2.28 -43.47
CA ASN A 85 -16.13 -2.23 -44.72
C ASN A 85 -15.25 -2.61 -45.90
#